data_AF-A0A2U2XAH0-F1
#
_entry.id   AF-A0A2U2XAH0-F1
#
_cell.length_a   1.000
_cell.length_b   1.000
_cell.length_c   1.000
_cell.angle_alpha   90.00
_cell.angle_beta   90.00
_cell.angle_gamma   90.00
#
_symmetry.space_group_name_H-M   'P 1'
#
loop_
_entity.id
_entity.type
_entity.pdbx_description
1 polymer ?
#
loop_
_entity_poly.entity_id
_entity_poly.type
_entity_poly.pdbx_seq_one_letter_code
_entity_poly.pdbx_strand_id
1 'polypeptide(L)'
;MLLLTSSILYAQQGTDWKTQGNTADSTAFIGTTNASSLILRSNDLERMRISENGNVGIGVDNPQTALDVEGDIQLTGDIIFKGYEDLQNPVNRFLMIDKTGKSTSVKMKELNTFMSWEDCYDIQDQITFNGETGTTTIVAGTYASWAPRIQGTKSILYTGSECSAWVGIGTELPMTKLDVRGAGRFTKGVKVGEEYIEKSGLYIENYIYSNGSNTTYFDHLIMVKDESGEKLLQLNNDGLLRAREIKVDLDTWPDYVFEKDYKLMPLNELRSFLLKYKHLPNVPSANEIERDGVNLGEAAKTSMEKIEELTLYLLEINDKVEKQEVVLNEQQKLLEQQQETIRLQQELILELKNLTNKN
;
A
#
# COMPACT_ATOMS: atom_id res chain seq x y z
N MET A 1 8.95 -59.09 109.42
CA MET A 1 7.48 -59.09 109.53
C MET A 1 6.93 -58.31 108.34
N LEU A 2 6.00 -58.92 107.59
CA LEU A 2 5.22 -58.43 106.44
C LEU A 2 5.01 -56.89 106.42
N LEU A 3 4.98 -56.19 105.28
CA LEU A 3 3.98 -56.32 104.20
C LEU A 3 4.52 -55.79 102.86
N LEU A 4 4.42 -56.61 101.81
CA LEU A 4 4.50 -56.20 100.40
C LEU A 4 3.12 -55.70 99.98
N THR A 5 3.00 -54.43 99.56
CA THR A 5 1.86 -53.97 98.77
C THR A 5 2.20 -54.19 97.30
N SER A 6 1.67 -55.28 96.72
CA SER A 6 1.77 -55.54 95.29
C SER A 6 0.97 -54.48 94.53
N SER A 7 1.66 -53.59 93.84
CA SER A 7 1.09 -52.84 92.72
C SER A 7 0.85 -53.85 91.59
N ILE A 8 -0.40 -54.09 91.24
CA ILE A 8 -0.74 -54.86 90.03
C ILE A 8 -0.32 -54.00 88.84
N LEU A 9 0.81 -54.32 88.22
CA LEU A 9 1.09 -53.87 86.85
C LEU A 9 0.20 -54.70 85.93
N TYR A 10 -0.84 -54.08 85.37
CA TYR A 10 -1.51 -54.65 84.20
C TYR A 10 -0.52 -54.58 83.03
N ALA A 11 0.25 -55.65 82.82
CA ALA A 11 0.95 -55.84 81.57
C ALA A 11 -0.12 -56.03 80.49
N GLN A 12 -0.31 -55.01 79.65
CA GLN A 12 -1.11 -55.09 78.45
C GLN A 12 -0.58 -56.28 77.63
N GLN A 13 -1.35 -57.36 77.56
CA GLN A 13 -1.10 -58.49 76.66
C GLN A 13 -1.34 -58.02 75.23
N GLY A 14 -0.41 -57.21 74.71
CA GLY A 14 -0.39 -56.79 73.32
C GLY A 14 0.38 -57.83 72.55
N THR A 15 -0.28 -58.56 71.65
CA THR A 15 0.40 -59.30 70.60
C THR A 15 1.18 -58.30 69.76
N ASP A 16 2.49 -58.23 69.96
CA ASP A 16 3.38 -57.36 69.20
C ASP A 16 3.18 -57.55 67.70
N TRP A 17 3.39 -56.48 66.94
CA TRP A 17 3.44 -56.56 65.50
C TRP A 17 4.59 -57.47 65.07
N LYS A 18 4.30 -58.58 64.39
CA LYS A 18 5.35 -59.49 63.93
C LYS A 18 6.20 -58.81 62.85
N THR A 19 7.51 -58.93 62.97
CA THR A 19 8.49 -58.36 62.00
C THR A 19 8.46 -59.04 60.62
N GLN A 20 7.78 -60.18 60.50
CA GLN A 20 7.53 -60.87 59.23
C GLN A 20 6.07 -60.69 58.74
N GLY A 21 5.32 -59.79 59.36
CA GLY A 21 3.93 -59.52 59.03
C GLY A 21 2.93 -60.36 59.83
N ASN A 22 1.69 -59.88 59.89
CA ASN A 22 0.55 -60.56 60.49
C ASN A 22 -0.40 -61.03 59.39
N THR A 23 -1.06 -62.17 59.59
CA THR A 23 -2.21 -62.56 58.77
C THR A 23 -3.39 -61.69 59.18
N ALA A 24 -3.92 -60.86 58.26
CA ALA A 24 -5.09 -60.03 58.51
C ALA A 24 -6.40 -60.82 58.23
N ASP A 25 -7.37 -60.72 59.13
CA ASP A 25 -8.78 -61.07 58.87
C ASP A 25 -9.60 -59.80 58.54
N SER A 26 -10.92 -59.90 58.36
CA SER A 26 -11.76 -58.76 57.98
C SER A 26 -11.93 -57.68 59.08
N THR A 27 -11.44 -57.93 60.29
CA THR A 27 -11.53 -57.01 61.44
C THR A 27 -10.17 -56.46 61.89
N ALA A 28 -9.07 -57.07 61.43
CA ALA A 28 -7.72 -56.61 61.72
C ALA A 28 -7.40 -55.30 60.96
N PHE A 29 -6.83 -54.32 61.67
CA PHE A 29 -6.36 -53.07 61.06
C PHE A 29 -5.07 -52.59 61.74
N ILE A 30 -4.33 -51.73 61.03
CA ILE A 30 -3.20 -50.97 61.57
C ILE A 30 -3.69 -49.54 61.72
N GLY A 31 -3.77 -49.03 62.94
CA GLY A 31 -4.31 -47.70 63.19
C GLY A 31 -4.55 -47.42 64.66
N THR A 32 -5.20 -46.29 64.89
CA THR A 32 -5.69 -45.84 66.20
C THR A 32 -7.20 -46.01 66.27
N THR A 33 -7.75 -46.23 67.46
CA THR A 33 -9.21 -46.28 67.72
C THR A 33 -9.73 -45.05 68.45
N ASN A 34 -8.85 -44.10 68.74
CA ASN A 34 -9.12 -42.84 69.43
C ASN A 34 -8.77 -41.65 68.51
N ALA A 35 -9.08 -40.43 68.96
CA ALA A 35 -8.66 -39.18 68.31
C ALA A 35 -7.15 -38.97 68.49
N SER A 36 -6.37 -39.77 67.79
CA SER A 36 -4.92 -39.70 67.77
C SER A 36 -4.43 -40.11 66.39
N SER A 37 -3.39 -39.45 65.91
CA SER A 37 -2.86 -39.71 64.57
C SER A 37 -2.13 -41.06 64.53
N LEU A 38 -2.28 -41.80 63.42
CA LEU A 38 -1.38 -42.91 63.11
C LEU A 38 -0.10 -42.35 62.50
N ILE A 39 1.05 -42.57 63.13
CA ILE A 39 2.35 -42.02 62.72
C ILE A 39 3.29 -43.14 62.27
N LEU A 40 3.86 -42.99 61.09
CA LEU A 40 4.91 -43.87 60.54
C LEU A 40 6.24 -43.13 60.54
N ARG A 41 7.24 -43.74 61.20
CA ARG A 41 8.58 -43.15 61.37
C ARG A 41 9.66 -43.99 60.70
N SER A 42 10.72 -43.34 60.26
CA SER A 42 11.99 -43.99 59.93
C SER A 42 13.15 -43.14 60.44
N ASN A 43 14.17 -43.79 61.03
CA ASN A 43 15.28 -43.10 61.69
C ASN A 43 14.82 -42.05 62.72
N ASP A 44 13.84 -42.41 63.55
CA ASP A 44 13.18 -41.53 64.52
C ASP A 44 12.62 -40.21 63.97
N LEU A 45 12.42 -40.10 62.66
CA LEU A 45 11.72 -38.99 62.02
C LEU A 45 10.37 -39.45 61.52
N GLU A 46 9.37 -38.61 61.73
CA GLU A 46 8.06 -38.82 61.13
C GLU A 46 8.13 -38.65 59.62
N ARG A 47 7.59 -39.63 58.89
CA ARG A 47 7.60 -39.65 57.42
C ARG A 47 6.20 -39.54 56.84
N MET A 48 5.24 -40.18 57.49
CA MET A 48 3.85 -40.19 57.08
C MET A 48 2.95 -40.21 58.30
N ARG A 49 1.82 -39.51 58.23
CA ARG A 49 0.73 -39.65 59.19
C ARG A 49 -0.62 -39.82 58.51
N ILE A 50 -1.53 -40.43 59.26
CA ILE A 50 -2.96 -40.20 59.10
C ILE A 50 -3.38 -39.39 60.34
N SER A 51 -3.77 -38.14 60.13
CA SER A 51 -4.22 -37.27 61.22
C SER A 51 -5.49 -37.82 61.89
N GLU A 52 -5.82 -37.32 63.07
CA GLU A 52 -7.09 -37.66 63.76
C GLU A 52 -8.34 -37.32 62.94
N ASN A 53 -8.22 -36.38 61.99
CA ASN A 53 -9.29 -35.99 61.07
C ASN A 53 -9.32 -36.83 59.77
N GLY A 54 -8.44 -37.82 59.63
CA GLY A 54 -8.38 -38.72 58.48
C GLY A 54 -7.53 -38.23 57.31
N ASN A 55 -6.99 -37.01 57.36
CA ASN A 55 -6.07 -36.49 56.34
C ASN A 55 -4.73 -37.23 56.36
N VAL A 56 -4.21 -37.59 55.19
CA VAL A 56 -2.91 -38.23 55.03
C VAL A 56 -1.84 -37.17 54.78
N GLY A 57 -0.81 -37.13 55.63
CA GLY A 57 0.38 -36.30 55.44
C GLY A 57 1.58 -37.15 55.05
N ILE A 58 2.36 -36.76 54.04
CA ILE A 58 3.67 -37.33 53.72
C ILE A 58 4.70 -36.20 53.82
N GLY A 59 5.65 -36.31 54.73
CA GLY A 59 6.62 -35.24 55.02
C GLY A 59 6.06 -34.06 55.85
N VAL A 60 4.73 -33.96 56.00
CA VAL A 60 4.04 -32.87 56.72
C VAL A 60 3.38 -33.36 58.01
N ASP A 61 3.51 -32.60 59.10
CA ASP A 61 2.98 -32.93 60.42
C ASP A 61 1.57 -32.36 60.69
N ASN A 62 1.07 -31.45 59.85
CA ASN A 62 -0.28 -30.89 59.95
C ASN A 62 -0.99 -30.85 58.58
N PRO A 63 -1.40 -32.01 58.02
CA PRO A 63 -1.98 -32.08 56.68
C PRO A 63 -3.32 -31.33 56.61
N GLN A 64 -3.39 -30.32 55.74
CA GLN A 64 -4.59 -29.45 55.61
C GLN A 64 -5.65 -30.01 54.68
N THR A 65 -5.31 -31.02 53.89
CA THR A 65 -6.22 -31.66 52.92
C THR A 65 -6.11 -33.19 52.98
N ALA A 66 -7.01 -33.89 52.29
CA ALA A 66 -7.10 -35.37 52.37
C ALA A 66 -5.77 -36.08 52.07
N LEU A 67 -4.96 -35.53 51.16
CA LEU A 67 -3.58 -35.94 50.92
C LEU A 67 -2.71 -34.70 50.77
N ASP A 68 -1.81 -34.49 51.72
CA ASP A 68 -0.88 -33.37 51.77
C ASP A 68 0.56 -33.90 51.77
N VAL A 69 1.38 -33.46 50.81
CA VAL A 69 2.74 -33.97 50.61
C VAL A 69 3.72 -32.81 50.60
N GLU A 70 4.63 -32.78 51.57
CA GLU A 70 5.76 -31.85 51.59
C GLU A 70 6.96 -32.49 50.87
N GLY A 71 7.08 -32.21 49.58
CA GLY A 71 8.12 -32.73 48.69
C GLY A 71 7.61 -33.03 47.28
N ASP A 72 8.47 -33.58 46.44
CA ASP A 72 8.13 -33.97 45.07
C ASP A 72 7.39 -35.32 45.03
N ILE A 73 6.36 -35.42 44.20
CA ILE A 73 5.66 -36.68 43.93
C ILE A 73 6.07 -37.18 42.55
N GLN A 74 6.80 -38.30 42.51
CA GLN A 74 7.08 -39.00 41.26
C GLN A 74 6.02 -40.08 41.01
N LEU A 75 5.32 -39.99 39.88
CA LEU A 75 4.34 -40.97 39.45
C LEU A 75 4.79 -41.61 38.14
N THR A 76 4.65 -42.93 38.03
CA THR A 76 4.92 -43.68 36.79
C THR A 76 3.63 -44.00 36.01
N GLY A 77 2.47 -43.60 36.53
CA GLY A 77 1.16 -43.76 35.91
C GLY A 77 0.33 -42.46 36.00
N ASP A 78 -0.89 -42.51 35.48
CA ASP A 78 -1.74 -41.32 35.36
C ASP A 78 -2.38 -40.87 36.68
N ILE A 79 -2.54 -39.55 36.84
CA ILE A 79 -3.43 -38.97 37.85
C ILE A 79 -4.85 -38.92 37.28
N ILE A 80 -5.79 -39.67 37.86
CA ILE A 80 -7.20 -39.72 37.41
C ILE A 80 -8.08 -38.89 38.35
N PHE A 81 -8.72 -37.84 37.82
CA PHE A 81 -9.72 -37.04 38.54
C PHE A 81 -11.14 -37.55 38.23
N LYS A 82 -11.73 -38.38 39.10
CA LYS A 82 -13.01 -39.09 38.84
C LYS A 82 -14.31 -38.28 39.08
N GLY A 83 -14.24 -36.97 39.26
CA GLY A 83 -15.39 -36.14 39.64
C GLY A 83 -15.57 -34.85 38.84
N TYR A 84 -14.91 -34.72 37.69
CA TYR A 84 -15.10 -33.56 36.82
C TYR A 84 -16.10 -33.89 35.70
N GLU A 85 -17.39 -33.82 36.02
CA GLU A 85 -18.44 -33.68 35.01
C GLU A 85 -18.73 -32.19 34.84
N ASP A 86 -18.11 -31.57 33.84
CA ASP A 86 -18.61 -30.31 33.30
C ASP A 86 -19.62 -30.66 32.19
N LEU A 87 -20.91 -30.72 32.54
CA LEU A 87 -22.00 -31.16 31.65
C LEU A 87 -22.22 -30.23 30.45
N GLN A 88 -21.45 -29.16 30.27
CA GLN A 88 -21.63 -28.21 29.18
C GLN A 88 -20.39 -27.97 28.29
N ASN A 89 -19.19 -28.45 28.64
CA ASN A 89 -18.01 -28.16 27.82
C ASN A 89 -16.91 -29.26 27.88
N PRO A 90 -16.76 -30.10 26.84
CA PRO A 90 -15.84 -31.23 26.83
C PRO A 90 -14.42 -30.83 26.42
N VAL A 91 -13.82 -29.83 27.06
CA VAL A 91 -12.41 -29.48 26.80
C VAL A 91 -11.52 -30.09 27.86
N ASN A 92 -10.64 -31.00 27.43
CA ASN A 92 -9.59 -31.60 28.24
C ASN A 92 -8.77 -30.50 28.94
N ARG A 93 -8.72 -30.51 30.28
CA ARG A 93 -7.79 -29.69 31.03
C ARG A 93 -6.44 -30.40 31.06
N PHE A 94 -5.47 -29.87 30.34
CA PHE A 94 -4.09 -30.33 30.43
C PHE A 94 -3.47 -29.81 31.73
N LEU A 95 -2.93 -30.72 32.54
CA LEU A 95 -2.01 -30.37 33.61
C LEU A 95 -0.69 -29.95 32.94
N MET A 96 -0.39 -28.65 32.92
CA MET A 96 0.93 -28.17 32.48
C MET A 96 1.87 -28.15 33.69
N ILE A 97 3.04 -28.76 33.53
CA ILE A 97 4.16 -28.72 34.47
C ILE A 97 5.17 -27.72 33.90
N ASP A 98 5.52 -26.67 34.65
CA ASP A 98 6.51 -25.71 34.18
C ASP A 98 7.93 -26.32 34.16
N LYS A 99 8.91 -25.59 33.61
CA LYS A 99 10.32 -26.06 33.50
C LYS A 99 10.99 -26.38 34.84
N THR A 100 10.37 -26.01 35.96
CA THR A 100 10.86 -26.28 37.33
C THR A 100 10.11 -27.42 38.01
N GLY A 101 9.16 -28.07 37.32
CA GLY A 101 8.37 -29.17 37.89
C GLY A 101 7.12 -28.70 38.63
N LYS A 102 6.82 -27.40 38.65
CA LYS A 102 5.68 -26.85 39.39
C LYS A 102 4.41 -26.99 38.54
N SER A 103 3.39 -27.62 39.11
CA SER A 103 2.06 -27.64 38.52
C SER A 103 1.29 -26.40 38.99
N THR A 104 0.93 -25.53 38.06
CA THR A 104 0.00 -24.41 38.32
C THR A 104 -1.29 -24.66 37.57
N SER A 105 -2.43 -24.63 38.25
CA SER A 105 -3.73 -24.62 37.59
C SER A 105 -3.89 -23.30 36.82
N VAL A 106 -4.00 -23.36 35.50
CA VAL A 106 -4.30 -22.17 34.68
C VAL A 106 -5.82 -22.06 34.52
N LYS A 107 -6.40 -20.90 34.84
CA LYS A 107 -7.82 -20.63 34.56
C LYS A 107 -8.00 -20.45 33.04
N MET A 108 -9.15 -20.81 32.46
CA MET A 108 -9.42 -20.61 31.02
C MET A 108 -9.16 -19.15 30.58
N LYS A 109 -9.46 -18.17 31.44
CA LYS A 109 -9.18 -16.74 31.19
C LYS A 109 -7.68 -16.40 31.09
N GLU A 110 -6.82 -17.22 31.69
CA GLU A 110 -5.36 -17.12 31.69
C GLU A 110 -4.74 -17.96 30.56
N LEU A 111 -5.56 -18.79 29.88
CA LEU A 111 -5.30 -19.49 28.61
C LEU A 111 -5.86 -18.71 27.40
N ASN A 112 -6.29 -17.46 27.58
CA ASN A 112 -6.78 -16.62 26.48
C ASN A 112 -5.65 -16.28 25.51
N THR A 113 -5.47 -17.08 24.46
CA THR A 113 -5.37 -16.49 23.12
C THR A 113 -6.79 -16.18 22.69
N PHE A 114 -7.18 -14.93 22.94
CA PHE A 114 -8.31 -14.17 22.42
C PHE A 114 -9.57 -14.92 21.94
N MET A 115 -10.65 -14.64 22.66
CA MET A 115 -12.04 -14.89 22.28
C MET A 115 -12.53 -13.92 21.18
N SER A 116 -13.53 -14.42 20.45
CA SER A 116 -14.63 -13.72 19.75
C SER A 116 -14.35 -12.98 18.43
N TRP A 117 -15.42 -12.97 17.64
CA TRP A 117 -15.49 -12.84 16.18
C TRP A 117 -15.66 -11.37 15.71
N GLU A 118 -15.38 -10.38 16.58
CA GLU A 118 -15.78 -8.98 16.32
C GLU A 118 -14.64 -7.95 16.24
N ASP A 119 -13.40 -8.25 16.64
CA ASP A 119 -12.34 -7.24 16.62
C ASP A 119 -11.16 -7.65 15.73
N CYS A 120 -11.12 -7.05 14.55
CA CYS A 120 -9.89 -6.92 13.77
C CYS A 120 -8.91 -6.03 14.55
N TYR A 121 -7.96 -6.58 15.31
CA TYR A 121 -6.56 -6.09 15.38
C TYR A 121 -5.62 -6.90 16.30
N ASP A 122 -4.35 -6.83 15.90
CA ASP A 122 -3.07 -6.94 16.64
C ASP A 122 -2.55 -8.33 17.04
N ILE A 123 -1.58 -8.82 16.25
CA ILE A 123 -0.68 -9.91 16.67
C ILE A 123 0.51 -9.26 17.36
N GLN A 124 0.48 -9.21 18.70
CA GLN A 124 1.60 -8.72 19.51
C GLN A 124 2.71 -9.75 19.76
N ASP A 125 2.82 -10.83 18.98
CA ASP A 125 3.89 -11.80 19.17
C ASP A 125 4.72 -12.04 17.90
N GLN A 126 6.02 -11.76 18.06
CA GLN A 126 7.11 -11.88 17.11
C GLN A 126 7.27 -13.33 16.61
N ILE A 127 7.11 -13.59 15.31
CA ILE A 127 7.49 -14.87 14.69
C ILE A 127 8.89 -14.71 14.08
N THR A 128 9.82 -15.56 14.51
CA THR A 128 11.20 -15.57 14.01
C THR A 128 11.33 -16.55 12.83
N PHE A 129 11.92 -16.10 11.71
CA PHE A 129 12.45 -17.00 10.68
C PHE A 129 13.97 -16.83 10.59
N ASN A 130 14.72 -17.93 10.68
CA ASN A 130 16.18 -17.99 10.54
C ASN A 130 16.99 -17.03 11.44
N GLY A 131 16.51 -16.77 12.66
CA GLY A 131 17.28 -16.03 13.67
C GLY A 131 17.33 -14.51 13.49
N GLU A 132 16.57 -13.94 12.55
CA GLU A 132 16.38 -12.49 12.43
C GLU A 132 14.96 -12.12 12.82
N THR A 133 14.85 -11.13 13.71
CA THR A 133 13.61 -10.67 14.34
C THR A 133 13.00 -9.57 13.47
N GLY A 134 11.83 -9.82 12.88
CA GLY A 134 11.09 -8.83 12.10
C GLY A 134 9.61 -9.19 12.05
N THR A 135 8.73 -8.22 12.26
CA THR A 135 7.28 -8.38 12.30
C THR A 135 6.73 -8.57 10.88
N THR A 136 6.19 -9.75 10.56
CA THR A 136 5.30 -9.93 9.41
C THR A 136 4.13 -10.81 9.82
N THR A 137 2.98 -10.18 9.99
CA THR A 137 1.70 -10.83 10.24
C THR A 137 1.07 -11.22 8.91
N ILE A 138 0.96 -12.53 8.64
CA ILE A 138 0.10 -13.08 7.58
C ILE A 138 -1.08 -13.76 8.28
N VAL A 139 -2.27 -13.17 8.19
CA VAL A 139 -3.52 -13.86 8.56
C VAL A 139 -4.32 -14.09 7.30
N ALA A 140 -4.40 -15.35 6.91
CA ALA A 140 -5.33 -15.85 5.92
C ALA A 140 -6.69 -16.06 6.59
N GLY A 141 -7.69 -15.26 6.20
CA GLY A 141 -9.10 -15.57 6.42
C GLY A 141 -9.71 -16.14 5.14
N THR A 142 -10.48 -17.22 5.24
CA THR A 142 -11.32 -17.68 4.14
C THR A 142 -12.54 -16.77 4.01
N TYR A 143 -12.75 -16.15 2.84
CA TYR A 143 -14.13 -15.93 2.40
C TYR A 143 -14.55 -17.17 1.63
N ALA A 144 -15.37 -17.99 2.26
CA ALA A 144 -16.01 -19.10 1.60
C ALA A 144 -17.10 -18.53 0.66
N SER A 145 -17.60 -19.25 -0.32
CA SER A 145 -18.84 -19.90 0.09
C SER A 145 -18.62 -21.29 0.65
N TRP A 146 -17.50 -21.97 0.31
CA TRP A 146 -17.00 -23.20 0.97
C TRP A 146 -15.57 -23.64 0.49
N ALA A 147 -14.62 -22.70 0.36
CA ALA A 147 -13.14 -22.81 0.11
C ALA A 147 -12.47 -24.17 -0.26
N PRO A 148 -11.56 -24.21 -1.27
CA PRO A 148 -10.14 -23.85 -1.03
C PRO A 148 -9.49 -23.04 -2.18
N ARG A 149 -8.57 -22.11 -1.85
CA ARG A 149 -7.74 -21.38 -2.83
C ARG A 149 -6.24 -21.64 -2.66
N ILE A 150 -5.67 -22.09 -3.78
CA ILE A 150 -4.27 -22.18 -4.25
C ILE A 150 -3.22 -22.80 -3.32
N GLN A 151 -2.86 -24.04 -3.63
CA GLN A 151 -1.53 -24.61 -3.35
C GLN A 151 -0.52 -24.12 -4.40
N GLY A 152 0.60 -23.59 -3.92
CA GLY A 152 1.79 -23.22 -4.70
C GLY A 152 2.84 -22.59 -3.78
N THR A 153 4.13 -22.68 -4.13
CA THR A 153 5.28 -22.17 -3.36
C THR A 153 5.40 -20.64 -3.32
N LYS A 154 4.29 -19.91 -3.25
CA LYS A 154 4.25 -18.44 -3.29
C LYS A 154 3.50 -17.88 -2.07
N SER A 155 4.14 -16.97 -1.35
CA SER A 155 3.51 -16.16 -0.30
C SER A 155 2.55 -15.17 -0.94
N ILE A 156 1.25 -15.30 -0.66
CA ILE A 156 0.23 -14.33 -1.03
C ILE A 156 -0.24 -13.65 0.26
N LEU A 157 -0.17 -12.32 0.33
CA LEU A 157 -0.80 -11.53 1.39
C LEU A 157 -2.28 -11.37 1.03
N TYR A 158 -3.17 -12.05 1.75
CA TYR A 158 -4.62 -11.90 1.60
C TYR A 158 -5.17 -11.02 2.72
N THR A 159 -5.64 -9.83 2.37
CA THR A 159 -6.30 -8.90 3.30
C THR A 159 -7.79 -9.00 3.01
N GLY A 160 -8.56 -9.65 3.89
CA GLY A 160 -9.98 -9.97 3.64
C GLY A 160 -10.84 -8.75 3.24
N SER A 161 -11.98 -9.00 2.60
CA SER A 161 -12.90 -7.95 2.12
C SER A 161 -13.54 -7.13 3.25
N GLU A 162 -13.71 -7.72 4.43
CA GLU A 162 -14.41 -7.09 5.56
C GLU A 162 -13.47 -6.35 6.52
N CYS A 163 -12.16 -6.62 6.45
CA CYS A 163 -11.13 -5.88 7.18
C CYS A 163 -9.99 -5.53 6.21
N SER A 164 -10.11 -4.35 5.59
CA SER A 164 -9.04 -3.79 4.76
C SER A 164 -7.77 -3.63 5.59
N ALA A 165 -6.79 -4.50 5.40
CA ALA A 165 -5.52 -4.38 6.11
C ALA A 165 -4.76 -3.15 5.61
N TRP A 166 -4.05 -2.50 6.53
CA TRP A 166 -3.07 -1.47 6.21
C TRP A 166 -1.71 -2.15 6.04
N VAL A 167 -1.13 -2.04 4.86
CA VAL A 167 0.14 -2.67 4.52
C VAL A 167 1.21 -1.59 4.41
N GLY A 168 2.08 -1.51 5.42
CA GLY A 168 3.28 -0.68 5.40
C GLY A 168 4.50 -1.46 4.89
N ILE A 169 5.19 -0.99 3.87
CA ILE A 169 6.49 -1.52 3.43
C ILE A 169 7.54 -0.45 3.66
N GLY A 170 8.47 -0.68 4.59
CA GLY A 170 9.45 0.35 5.00
C GLY A 170 8.89 1.41 5.96
N THR A 171 7.69 1.19 6.51
CA THR A 171 7.08 2.04 7.54
C THR A 171 6.20 1.19 8.46
N GLU A 172 6.26 1.46 9.76
CA GLU A 172 5.40 0.84 10.78
C GLU A 172 4.10 1.63 11.00
N LEU A 173 4.06 2.88 10.51
CA LEU A 173 2.90 3.77 10.58
C LEU A 173 2.46 4.12 9.15
N PRO A 174 1.78 3.19 8.44
CA PRO A 174 1.28 3.47 7.11
C PRO A 174 0.23 4.61 7.15
N MET A 175 0.35 5.60 6.27
CA MET A 175 -0.61 6.73 6.19
C MET A 175 -1.81 6.44 5.27
N THR A 176 -1.81 5.30 4.59
CA THR A 176 -2.91 4.80 3.74
C THR A 176 -2.90 3.27 3.73
N LYS A 177 -3.93 2.64 3.15
CA LYS A 177 -4.11 1.16 3.15
C LYS A 177 -2.92 0.39 2.56
N LEU A 178 -2.16 0.99 1.64
CA LEU A 178 -0.86 0.47 1.19
C LEU A 178 0.14 1.64 1.15
N ASP A 179 1.08 1.69 2.09
CA ASP A 179 2.11 2.73 2.20
C ASP A 179 3.51 2.11 2.02
N VAL A 180 4.23 2.51 0.98
CA VAL A 180 5.57 1.99 0.66
C VAL A 180 6.58 3.13 0.76
N ARG A 181 7.42 3.09 1.79
CA ARG A 181 8.57 4.00 1.94
C ARG A 181 9.83 3.33 1.39
N GLY A 182 10.06 3.53 0.11
CA GLY A 182 11.17 2.92 -0.63
C GLY A 182 10.77 2.56 -2.07
N ALA A 183 11.56 1.74 -2.73
CA ALA A 183 11.27 1.25 -4.08
C ALA A 183 10.68 -0.18 -4.04
N GLY A 184 9.53 -0.39 -4.70
CA GLY A 184 8.95 -1.71 -4.92
C GLY A 184 9.38 -2.29 -6.27
N ARG A 185 9.82 -3.55 -6.31
CA ARG A 185 10.07 -4.30 -7.56
C ARG A 185 8.91 -5.25 -7.84
N PHE A 186 8.05 -4.88 -8.79
CA PHE A 186 6.97 -5.74 -9.28
C PHE A 186 7.43 -6.45 -10.55
N THR A 187 7.54 -7.78 -10.52
CA THR A 187 7.95 -8.58 -11.71
C THR A 187 6.76 -8.92 -12.62
N LYS A 188 5.57 -8.41 -12.29
CA LYS A 188 4.29 -8.50 -13.01
C LYS A 188 3.56 -7.16 -12.88
N GLY A 189 2.44 -6.99 -13.61
CA GLY A 189 1.65 -5.76 -13.60
C GLY A 189 1.06 -5.43 -12.21
N VAL A 190 0.92 -4.14 -11.92
CA VAL A 190 0.23 -3.63 -10.73
C VAL A 190 -1.17 -3.19 -11.14
N LYS A 191 -2.21 -3.85 -10.60
CA LYS A 191 -3.61 -3.46 -10.83
C LYS A 191 -4.04 -2.51 -9.70
N VAL A 192 -4.45 -1.30 -10.06
CA VAL A 192 -5.00 -0.29 -9.13
C VAL A 192 -6.45 -0.03 -9.53
N GLY A 193 -7.41 -0.37 -8.67
CA GLY A 193 -8.86 -0.18 -8.92
C GLY A 193 -9.71 -1.34 -8.39
N GLU A 194 -11.01 -1.11 -8.21
CA GLU A 194 -11.97 -2.18 -7.85
C GLU A 194 -12.39 -2.99 -9.08
N GLU A 195 -13.05 -4.13 -8.87
CA GLU A 195 -13.53 -5.04 -9.93
C GLU A 195 -14.53 -4.36 -10.91
N TYR A 196 -15.13 -3.23 -10.52
CA TYR A 196 -16.22 -2.55 -11.25
C TYR A 196 -16.09 -1.02 -11.39
N ILE A 197 -14.89 -0.44 -11.38
CA ILE A 197 -14.75 1.00 -11.70
C ILE A 197 -14.36 1.16 -13.17
N GLU A 198 -15.36 1.47 -14.00
CA GLU A 198 -15.23 1.70 -15.44
C GLU A 198 -14.34 2.90 -15.83
N LYS A 199 -13.81 3.71 -14.89
CA LYS A 199 -13.15 4.99 -15.26
C LYS A 199 -11.92 5.44 -14.49
N SER A 200 -11.37 4.68 -13.54
CA SER A 200 -10.18 5.14 -12.81
C SER A 200 -9.30 4.00 -12.31
N GLY A 201 -8.20 3.74 -13.01
CA GLY A 201 -7.14 2.86 -12.55
C GLY A 201 -5.93 3.00 -13.46
N LEU A 202 -4.83 3.54 -12.96
CA LEU A 202 -3.55 3.58 -13.65
C LEU A 202 -3.14 2.14 -14.01
N TYR A 203 -3.40 1.73 -15.25
CA TYR A 203 -3.05 0.41 -15.77
C TYR A 203 -1.60 0.46 -16.27
N ILE A 204 -0.64 0.24 -15.37
CA ILE A 204 0.77 0.07 -15.77
C ILE A 204 0.97 -1.41 -16.13
N GLU A 205 0.72 -1.75 -17.39
CA GLU A 205 1.12 -3.04 -17.95
C GLU A 205 2.61 -3.01 -18.33
N ASN A 206 3.49 -2.99 -17.33
CA ASN A 206 4.91 -3.19 -17.55
C ASN A 206 5.21 -4.70 -17.64
N TYR A 207 5.37 -5.21 -18.87
CA TYR A 207 5.98 -6.53 -19.08
C TYR A 207 7.49 -6.44 -18.79
N ILE A 208 7.88 -6.73 -17.55
CA ILE A 208 9.30 -6.91 -17.22
C ILE A 208 9.71 -8.34 -17.65
N TYR A 209 10.22 -8.46 -18.88
CA TYR A 209 10.96 -9.64 -19.31
C TYR A 209 12.36 -9.61 -18.68
N SER A 210 12.51 -10.23 -17.51
CA SER A 210 13.84 -10.52 -16.94
C SER A 210 14.43 -11.75 -17.64
N ASN A 211 14.99 -11.56 -18.83
CA ASN A 211 15.52 -12.65 -19.62
C ASN A 211 17.02 -12.89 -19.32
N GLY A 212 17.36 -13.25 -18.08
CA GLY A 212 18.70 -13.71 -17.64
C GLY A 212 19.93 -12.82 -17.92
N SER A 213 19.75 -11.72 -18.62
CA SER A 213 20.73 -10.71 -19.02
C SER A 213 20.44 -9.46 -18.18
N ASN A 214 21.49 -8.86 -17.63
CA ASN A 214 21.46 -7.72 -16.71
C ASN A 214 20.95 -6.39 -17.33
N THR A 215 20.08 -6.44 -18.34
CA THR A 215 19.52 -5.28 -19.02
C THR A 215 18.04 -5.51 -19.33
N THR A 216 17.17 -4.99 -18.48
CA THR A 216 15.73 -4.83 -18.78
C THR A 216 15.54 -3.60 -19.67
N TYR A 217 15.18 -3.83 -20.93
CA TYR A 217 14.70 -2.77 -21.83
C TYR A 217 13.19 -2.59 -21.63
N PHE A 218 12.76 -1.38 -21.25
CA PHE A 218 11.35 -1.01 -21.28
C PHE A 218 10.99 -0.64 -22.72
N ASP A 219 10.00 -1.31 -23.30
CA ASP A 219 9.50 -0.94 -24.64
C ASP A 219 8.68 0.37 -24.57
N HIS A 220 7.98 0.58 -23.45
CA HIS A 220 7.18 1.78 -23.16
C HIS A 220 7.27 2.12 -21.65
N LEU A 221 7.31 3.40 -21.30
CA LEU A 221 7.27 3.89 -19.91
C LEU A 221 5.84 3.94 -19.35
N ILE A 222 4.88 4.39 -20.16
CA ILE A 222 3.45 4.46 -19.82
C ILE A 222 2.63 4.05 -21.05
N MET A 223 1.60 3.21 -20.86
CA MET A 223 0.65 2.87 -21.91
C MET A 223 -0.76 2.78 -21.31
N VAL A 224 -1.68 3.55 -21.88
CA VAL A 224 -3.11 3.54 -21.54
C VAL A 224 -3.87 3.05 -22.76
N LYS A 225 -4.71 2.04 -22.58
CA LYS A 225 -5.62 1.51 -23.59
C LYS A 225 -7.07 1.66 -23.13
N ASP A 226 -8.00 1.68 -24.06
CA ASP A 226 -9.43 1.50 -23.73
C ASP A 226 -9.80 0.02 -23.58
N GLU A 227 -11.07 -0.25 -23.28
CA GLU A 227 -11.62 -1.59 -23.06
C GLU A 227 -11.51 -2.50 -24.30
N SER A 228 -11.42 -1.92 -25.50
CA SER A 228 -11.23 -2.67 -26.74
C SER A 228 -9.76 -3.01 -27.01
N GLY A 229 -8.84 -2.47 -26.21
CA GLY A 229 -7.40 -2.60 -26.37
C GLY A 229 -6.77 -1.54 -27.26
N GLU A 230 -7.54 -0.56 -27.74
CA GLU A 230 -7.06 0.56 -28.55
C GLU A 230 -6.23 1.53 -27.71
N LYS A 231 -5.16 2.08 -28.28
CA LYS A 231 -4.21 2.94 -27.55
C LYS A 231 -4.77 4.34 -27.37
N LEU A 232 -4.87 4.81 -26.13
CA LEU A 232 -5.28 6.17 -25.78
C LEU A 232 -4.09 7.11 -25.53
N LEU A 233 -3.08 6.62 -24.79
CA LEU A 233 -1.87 7.36 -24.42
C LEU A 233 -0.67 6.39 -24.37
N GLN A 234 0.48 6.81 -24.88
CA GLN A 234 1.71 6.02 -24.87
C GLN A 234 2.92 6.95 -24.68
N LEU A 235 3.72 6.71 -23.65
CA LEU A 235 5.04 7.32 -23.45
C LEU A 235 6.12 6.27 -23.73
N ASN A 236 6.94 6.50 -24.74
CA ASN A 236 8.06 5.64 -25.08
C ASN A 236 9.27 5.86 -24.15
N ASN A 237 10.23 4.93 -24.21
CA ASN A 237 11.51 5.03 -23.50
C ASN A 237 12.43 6.15 -24.02
N ASP A 238 12.24 6.62 -25.26
CA ASP A 238 12.91 7.76 -25.88
C ASP A 238 12.25 9.11 -25.51
N GLY A 239 11.21 9.09 -24.67
CA GLY A 239 10.47 10.29 -24.25
C GLY A 239 9.34 10.71 -25.19
N LEU A 240 9.11 10.00 -26.30
CA LEU A 240 8.03 10.34 -27.22
C LEU A 240 6.66 10.01 -26.62
N LEU A 241 5.85 11.05 -26.41
CA LEU A 241 4.45 10.95 -26.01
C LEU A 241 3.54 10.90 -27.23
N ARG A 242 2.68 9.88 -27.29
CA ARG A 242 1.59 9.75 -28.26
C ARG A 242 0.26 9.76 -27.50
N ALA A 243 -0.68 10.57 -27.95
CA ALA A 243 -2.02 10.63 -27.40
C ALA A 243 -3.02 10.68 -28.56
N ARG A 244 -4.20 10.06 -28.38
CA ARG A 244 -5.29 10.17 -29.35
C ARG A 244 -5.84 11.60 -29.41
N GLU A 245 -5.92 12.26 -28.28
CA GLU A 245 -6.41 13.63 -28.15
C GLU A 245 -5.69 14.32 -26.99
N ILE A 246 -5.34 15.59 -27.17
CA ILE A 246 -4.74 16.44 -26.14
C ILE A 246 -5.54 17.74 -26.13
N LYS A 247 -6.20 18.02 -25.00
CA LYS A 247 -6.78 19.33 -24.73
C LYS A 247 -5.83 20.09 -23.81
N VAL A 248 -5.36 21.25 -24.25
CA VAL A 248 -4.51 22.12 -23.45
C VAL A 248 -5.35 23.30 -22.99
N ASP A 249 -5.61 23.38 -21.69
CA ASP A 249 -6.36 24.50 -21.10
C ASP A 249 -5.38 25.67 -20.91
N LEU A 250 -5.54 26.71 -21.75
CA LEU A 250 -4.78 27.95 -21.66
C LEU A 250 -5.68 29.06 -21.12
N ASP A 251 -5.11 29.96 -20.31
CA ASP A 251 -5.86 31.07 -19.71
C ASP A 251 -6.36 32.09 -20.74
N THR A 252 -5.62 32.26 -21.85
CA THR A 252 -5.88 33.29 -22.87
C THR A 252 -5.52 32.79 -24.26
N TRP A 253 -6.39 33.09 -25.23
CA TRP A 253 -6.18 32.85 -26.67
C TRP A 253 -5.86 34.18 -27.37
N PRO A 254 -5.08 34.21 -28.47
CA PRO A 254 -4.49 35.45 -28.98
C PRO A 254 -5.44 36.41 -29.71
N ASP A 255 -6.77 36.24 -29.61
CA ASP A 255 -7.78 37.12 -30.23
C ASP A 255 -7.57 38.63 -29.96
N TYR A 256 -6.83 38.97 -28.89
CA TYR A 256 -6.42 40.32 -28.57
C TYR A 256 -5.58 41.01 -29.67
N VAL A 257 -5.00 40.26 -30.62
CA VAL A 257 -4.27 40.83 -31.77
C VAL A 257 -5.20 41.68 -32.65
N PHE A 258 -6.50 41.35 -32.68
CA PHE A 258 -7.50 42.10 -33.45
C PHE A 258 -8.14 43.27 -32.70
N GLU A 259 -7.77 43.50 -31.44
CA GLU A 259 -8.28 44.63 -30.65
C GLU A 259 -7.71 45.96 -31.15
N LYS A 260 -8.49 47.03 -31.01
CA LYS A 260 -8.15 48.35 -31.58
C LYS A 260 -6.89 48.98 -31.00
N ASP A 261 -6.52 48.60 -29.78
CA ASP A 261 -5.34 49.10 -29.07
C ASP A 261 -4.11 48.19 -29.22
N TYR A 262 -4.23 47.09 -29.96
CA TYR A 262 -3.10 46.21 -30.25
C TYR A 262 -2.03 46.93 -31.09
N LYS A 263 -0.80 46.92 -30.58
CA LYS A 263 0.34 47.61 -31.20
C LYS A 263 1.09 46.68 -32.15
N LEU A 264 0.60 46.58 -33.38
CA LEU A 264 1.30 45.84 -34.43
C LEU A 264 2.67 46.48 -34.73
N MET A 265 3.73 45.68 -34.71
CA MET A 265 5.09 46.15 -34.98
C MET A 265 5.20 46.67 -36.44
N PRO A 266 5.74 47.87 -36.69
CA PRO A 266 5.95 48.33 -38.07
C PRO A 266 6.90 47.40 -38.86
N LEU A 267 6.62 47.15 -40.14
CA LEU A 267 7.40 46.22 -40.99
C LEU A 267 8.91 46.55 -41.09
N ASN A 268 9.27 47.83 -40.99
CA ASN A 268 10.68 48.29 -40.96
C ASN A 268 11.38 47.91 -39.64
N GLU A 269 10.69 48.03 -38.51
CA GLU A 269 11.17 47.60 -37.20
C GLU A 269 11.26 46.08 -37.13
N LEU A 270 10.24 45.37 -37.62
CA LEU A 270 10.24 43.91 -37.71
C LEU A 270 11.41 43.40 -38.56
N ARG A 271 11.68 44.02 -39.71
CA ARG A 271 12.84 43.70 -40.55
C ARG A 271 14.15 43.87 -39.78
N SER A 272 14.28 44.96 -39.04
CA SER A 272 15.49 45.25 -38.23
C SER A 272 15.65 44.22 -37.10
N PHE A 273 14.55 43.83 -36.46
CA PHE A 273 14.50 42.77 -35.45
C PHE A 273 14.97 41.43 -36.03
N LEU A 274 14.42 41.01 -37.17
CA LEU A 274 14.77 39.75 -37.83
C LEU A 274 16.24 39.71 -38.26
N LEU A 275 16.79 40.83 -38.74
CA LEU A 275 18.21 40.92 -39.10
C LEU A 275 19.11 40.74 -37.87
N LYS A 276 18.72 41.29 -36.72
CA LYS A 276 19.48 41.25 -35.46
C LYS A 276 19.36 39.92 -34.72
N TYR A 277 18.14 39.39 -34.56
CA TYR A 277 17.85 38.27 -33.67
C TYR A 277 17.55 36.96 -34.40
N LYS A 278 17.27 36.98 -35.71
CA LYS A 278 17.04 35.78 -36.55
C LYS A 278 15.83 34.91 -36.15
N HIS A 279 14.92 35.43 -35.32
CA HIS A 279 13.62 34.83 -35.00
C HIS A 279 12.55 35.92 -34.92
N LEU A 280 11.27 35.53 -34.88
CA LEU A 280 10.16 36.45 -34.73
C LEU A 280 10.07 37.00 -33.29
N PRO A 281 9.51 38.21 -33.09
CA PRO A 281 9.20 38.71 -31.75
C PRO A 281 8.29 37.73 -30.98
N ASN A 282 8.55 37.58 -29.68
CA ASN A 282 7.88 36.66 -28.76
C ASN A 282 8.03 35.15 -29.09
N VAL A 283 8.73 34.80 -30.18
CA VAL A 283 9.07 33.41 -30.49
C VAL A 283 10.46 33.11 -29.93
N PRO A 284 10.63 32.06 -29.09
CA PRO A 284 11.94 31.67 -28.59
C PRO A 284 12.92 31.36 -29.73
N SER A 285 14.20 31.62 -29.50
CA SER A 285 15.25 31.24 -30.44
C SER A 285 15.43 29.71 -30.50
N ALA A 286 15.98 29.21 -31.61
CA ALA A 286 16.27 27.78 -31.76
C ALA A 286 17.14 27.24 -30.61
N ASN A 287 18.14 28.01 -30.17
CA ASN A 287 19.02 27.63 -29.06
C ASN A 287 18.27 27.53 -27.73
N GLU A 288 17.27 28.38 -27.48
CA GLU A 288 16.43 28.30 -26.28
C GLU A 288 15.53 27.07 -26.32
N ILE A 289 14.92 26.76 -27.48
CA ILE A 289 14.08 25.58 -27.65
C ILE A 289 14.88 24.29 -27.49
N GLU A 290 16.10 24.22 -28.05
CA GLU A 290 16.98 23.05 -27.92
C GLU A 290 17.40 22.79 -26.47
N ARG A 291 17.61 23.85 -25.68
CA ARG A 291 18.04 23.76 -24.29
C ARG A 291 16.87 23.47 -23.34
N ASP A 292 15.79 24.21 -23.47
CA ASP A 292 14.71 24.29 -22.45
C ASP A 292 13.45 23.52 -22.87
N GLY A 293 13.38 23.07 -24.13
CA GLY A 293 12.17 22.51 -24.72
C GLY A 293 11.12 23.59 -25.03
N VAL A 294 9.92 23.16 -25.40
CA VAL A 294 8.80 24.07 -25.70
C VAL A 294 7.49 23.53 -25.13
N ASN A 295 6.70 24.42 -24.53
CA ASN A 295 5.33 24.09 -24.13
C ASN A 295 4.42 24.09 -25.37
N LEU A 296 3.78 22.95 -25.65
CA LEU A 296 2.93 22.79 -26.85
C LEU A 296 1.76 23.77 -26.90
N GLY A 297 1.14 24.09 -25.76
CA GLY A 297 0.06 25.07 -25.67
C GLY A 297 0.55 26.48 -25.99
N GLU A 298 1.65 26.89 -25.36
CA GLU A 298 2.22 28.22 -25.59
C GLU A 298 2.77 28.37 -27.02
N ALA A 299 3.33 27.30 -27.60
CA ALA A 299 3.78 27.29 -28.99
C ALA A 299 2.62 27.43 -29.97
N ALA A 300 1.50 26.72 -29.71
CA ALA A 300 0.29 26.84 -30.52
C ALA A 300 -0.31 28.25 -30.42
N LYS A 301 -0.38 28.80 -29.20
CA LYS A 301 -0.82 30.19 -28.93
C LYS A 301 0.06 31.20 -29.66
N THR A 302 1.38 31.12 -29.49
CA THR A 302 2.33 32.04 -30.14
C THR A 302 2.24 31.92 -31.66
N SER A 303 2.08 30.70 -32.19
CA SER A 303 1.90 30.50 -33.64
C SER A 303 0.62 31.16 -34.16
N MET A 304 -0.48 31.05 -33.41
CA MET A 304 -1.74 31.72 -33.76
C MET A 304 -1.61 33.24 -33.66
N GLU A 305 -0.97 33.77 -32.62
CA GLU A 305 -0.66 35.21 -32.51
C GLU A 305 0.09 35.71 -33.75
N LYS A 306 1.11 34.97 -34.22
CA LYS A 306 1.84 35.36 -35.43
C LYS A 306 1.01 35.22 -36.71
N ILE A 307 0.12 34.23 -36.80
CA ILE A 307 -0.81 34.10 -37.94
C ILE A 307 -1.78 35.28 -38.00
N GLU A 308 -2.28 35.73 -36.84
CA GLU A 308 -3.16 36.89 -36.75
C GLU A 308 -2.42 38.19 -37.10
N GLU A 309 -1.21 38.39 -36.60
CA GLU A 309 -0.35 39.52 -37.00
C GLU A 309 -0.06 39.52 -38.51
N LEU A 310 0.26 38.35 -39.09
CA LEU A 310 0.45 38.20 -40.53
C LEU A 310 -0.82 38.55 -41.32
N THR A 311 -1.99 38.20 -40.79
CA THR A 311 -3.28 38.56 -41.39
C THR A 311 -3.47 40.08 -41.39
N LEU A 312 -3.11 40.78 -40.31
CA LEU A 312 -3.15 42.24 -40.28
C LEU A 312 -2.20 42.89 -41.30
N TYR A 313 -0.97 42.38 -41.44
CA TYR A 313 -0.05 42.88 -42.48
C TYR A 313 -0.59 42.63 -43.89
N LEU A 314 -1.23 41.48 -44.14
CA LEU A 314 -1.82 41.18 -45.43
C LEU A 314 -2.98 42.12 -45.77
N LEU A 315 -3.84 42.42 -44.80
CA LEU A 315 -4.91 43.41 -44.96
C LEU A 315 -4.32 44.81 -45.25
N GLU A 316 -3.29 45.23 -44.50
CA GLU A 316 -2.62 46.51 -44.75
C GLU A 316 -1.98 46.58 -46.15
N ILE A 317 -1.39 45.47 -46.61
CA ILE A 317 -0.81 45.38 -47.96
C ILE A 317 -1.92 45.43 -49.02
N ASN A 318 -3.02 44.70 -48.84
CA ASN A 318 -4.15 44.72 -49.77
C ASN A 318 -4.73 46.14 -49.91
N ASP A 319 -4.96 46.83 -48.80
CA ASP A 319 -5.42 48.23 -48.80
C ASP A 319 -4.46 49.16 -49.55
N LYS A 320 -3.14 48.95 -49.42
CA LYS A 320 -2.13 49.71 -50.17
C LYS A 320 -2.17 49.38 -51.66
N VAL A 321 -2.34 48.12 -52.02
CA VAL A 321 -2.47 47.68 -53.43
C VAL A 321 -3.71 48.28 -54.06
N GLU A 322 -4.88 48.20 -53.41
CA GLU A 322 -6.12 48.81 -53.92
C GLU A 322 -5.98 50.32 -54.12
N LYS A 323 -5.37 51.03 -53.16
CA LYS A 323 -5.08 52.47 -53.30
C LYS A 323 -4.12 52.75 -54.45
N GLN A 324 -3.10 51.94 -54.64
CA GLN A 324 -2.17 52.07 -55.75
C GLN A 324 -2.84 51.79 -57.10
N GLU A 325 -3.75 50.81 -57.19
CA GLU A 325 -4.52 50.53 -58.39
C GLU A 325 -5.44 51.70 -58.77
N VAL A 326 -6.09 52.34 -57.79
CA VAL A 326 -6.90 53.55 -58.03
C VAL A 326 -6.02 54.66 -58.60
N VAL A 327 -4.88 54.95 -57.97
CA VAL A 327 -3.95 55.99 -58.45
C VAL A 327 -3.42 55.66 -59.84
N LEU A 328 -3.10 54.39 -60.11
CA LEU A 328 -2.62 53.95 -61.42
C LEU A 328 -3.68 54.14 -62.51
N ASN A 329 -4.94 53.80 -62.23
CA ASN A 329 -6.07 54.01 -63.14
C ASN A 329 -6.29 55.51 -63.43
N GLU A 330 -6.13 56.37 -62.42
CA GLU A 330 -6.21 57.82 -62.61
C GLU A 330 -5.06 58.35 -63.48
N GLN A 331 -3.83 57.87 -63.25
CA GLN A 331 -2.67 58.22 -64.07
C GLN A 331 -2.83 57.75 -65.53
N GLN A 332 -3.39 56.56 -65.77
CA GLN A 332 -3.68 56.07 -67.12
C GLN A 332 -4.67 56.98 -67.86
N LYS A 333 -5.77 57.38 -67.20
CA LYS A 333 -6.75 58.31 -67.79
C LYS A 333 -6.12 59.66 -68.13
N LEU A 334 -5.28 60.20 -67.25
CA LEU A 334 -4.58 61.46 -67.51
C LEU A 334 -3.64 61.33 -68.71
N LEU A 335 -2.93 60.21 -68.84
CA LEU A 335 -2.04 59.94 -69.95
C LEU A 335 -2.81 59.88 -71.29
N GLU A 336 -3.97 59.21 -71.31
CA GLU A 336 -4.85 59.17 -72.50
C GLU A 336 -5.31 60.58 -72.91
N GLN A 337 -5.71 61.42 -71.94
CA GLN A 337 -6.10 62.81 -72.21
C GLN A 337 -4.94 63.64 -72.77
N GLN A 338 -3.72 63.43 -72.27
CA GLN A 338 -2.53 64.09 -72.79
C GLN A 338 -2.22 63.63 -74.21
N GLN A 339 -2.30 62.32 -74.50
CA GLN A 339 -2.10 61.77 -75.84
C GLN A 339 -3.11 62.36 -76.84
N GLU A 340 -4.38 62.47 -76.45
CA GLU A 340 -5.42 63.10 -77.27
C GLU A 340 -5.15 64.58 -77.51
N THR A 341 -4.76 65.32 -76.47
CA THR A 341 -4.39 66.74 -76.60
C THR A 341 -3.21 66.92 -77.56
N ILE A 342 -2.19 66.06 -77.46
CA ILE A 342 -1.03 66.07 -78.37
C ILE A 342 -1.47 65.78 -79.80
N ARG A 343 -2.39 64.82 -80.02
CA ARG A 343 -2.93 64.52 -81.35
C ARG A 343 -3.61 65.75 -81.97
N LEU A 344 -4.51 66.40 -81.23
CA LEU A 344 -5.19 67.61 -81.69
C LEU A 344 -4.21 68.76 -81.99
N GLN A 345 -3.17 68.91 -81.17
CA GLN A 345 -2.10 69.89 -81.43
C GLN A 345 -1.33 69.56 -82.73
N GLN A 346 -1.02 68.28 -82.98
CA GLN A 346 -0.35 67.85 -84.20
C GLN A 346 -1.21 68.10 -85.44
N GLU A 347 -2.52 67.82 -85.37
CA GLU A 347 -3.48 68.11 -86.44
C GLU A 347 -3.55 69.62 -86.75
N LEU A 348 -3.68 70.46 -85.72
CA LEU A 348 -3.68 71.91 -85.86
C LEU A 348 -2.39 72.43 -86.51
N ILE A 349 -1.23 71.92 -86.09
CA ILE A 349 0.06 72.27 -86.70
C ILE A 349 0.10 71.90 -88.20
N LEU A 350 -0.47 70.76 -88.57
CA LEU A 350 -0.54 70.31 -89.96
C LEU A 350 -1.42 71.25 -90.80
N GLU A 351 -2.59 71.65 -90.27
CA GLU A 351 -3.47 72.62 -90.92
C GLU A 351 -2.80 73.98 -91.10
N LEU A 352 -2.15 74.50 -90.06
CA LEU A 352 -1.41 75.77 -90.13
C LEU A 352 -0.29 75.72 -91.18
N LYS A 353 0.47 74.61 -91.25
CA LYS A 353 1.51 74.40 -92.28
C LYS A 353 0.93 74.43 -93.70
N ASN A 354 -0.22 73.78 -93.91
CA ASN A 354 -0.91 73.76 -95.20
C ASN A 354 -1.41 75.15 -95.63
N LEU A 355 -1.80 76.00 -94.68
CA LEU A 355 -2.19 77.39 -94.94
C LEU A 355 -0.98 78.27 -95.31
N THR A 356 0.17 78.09 -94.66
CA THR A 356 1.40 78.83 -94.98
C THR A 356 2.03 78.45 -96.32
N ASN A 357 1.83 77.23 -96.81
CA ASN A 357 2.35 76.78 -98.13
C ASN A 357 1.46 77.19 -99.32
N LYS A 358 0.31 77.84 -99.08
CA LYS A 358 -0.64 78.31 -100.10
C LYS A 358 -0.54 79.81 -100.42
N ASN A 359 0.36 80.53 -99.78
CA ASN A 359 0.80 81.89 -100.11
C ASN A 359 2.24 81.83 -100.61
#